data_AF-A0A932DN45-F1
#
_entry.id   AF-A0A932DN45-F1
#
_cell.length_a   1.000
_cell.length_b   1.000
_cell.length_c   1.000
_cell.angle_alpha   90.00
_cell.angle_beta   90.00
_cell.angle_gamma   90.00
#
_symmetry.space_group_name_H-M   'P 1'
#
loop_
_entity.id
_entity.type
_entity.pdbx_description
1 polymer ?
#
loop_
_entity_poly.entity_id
_entity_poly.type
_entity_poly.pdbx_seq_one_letter_code
_entity_poly.pdbx_strand_id
1 'polypeptide(L)'
;MEDTENFLSDYVDALLKDIGLEDLSGEQRERYVPQLLRQVQDRIGIELIPKLSDEQLDRFSDLANDNASSNEAWKDFWLSSIPDFDQELERILSEFAKEAREILSV
;
A
#
# COMPACT_ATOMS: atom_id res chain seq x y z
N MET A 1 16.43 -7.72 -0.93
CA MET A 1 15.80 -6.38 -0.96
C MET A 1 14.72 -6.50 -2.01
N GLU A 2 13.49 -6.89 -1.63
CA GLU A 2 12.41 -7.06 -2.62
C GLU A 2 11.02 -7.15 -1.95
N ASP A 3 10.86 -7.57 -0.69
CA ASP A 3 9.55 -8.10 -0.25
C ASP A 3 8.36 -7.12 -0.09
N THR A 4 8.53 -5.86 0.35
CA THR A 4 7.38 -4.93 0.54
C THR A 4 7.03 -4.11 -0.70
N GLU A 5 8.02 -3.67 -1.48
CA GLU A 5 7.76 -3.11 -2.82
C GLU A 5 7.14 -4.19 -3.72
N ASN A 6 7.56 -5.45 -3.58
CA ASN A 6 6.94 -6.56 -4.30
C ASN A 6 5.51 -6.82 -3.81
N PHE A 7 5.22 -6.83 -2.51
CA PHE A 7 3.86 -7.13 -2.04
C PHE A 7 2.79 -6.18 -2.59
N LEU A 8 3.01 -4.86 -2.50
CA LEU A 8 2.02 -3.90 -3.00
C LEU A 8 1.97 -3.88 -4.53
N SER A 9 3.10 -4.13 -5.20
CA SER A 9 3.14 -4.27 -6.65
C SER A 9 2.39 -5.53 -7.11
N ASP A 10 2.57 -6.66 -6.43
CA ASP A 10 1.86 -7.92 -6.65
C ASP A 10 0.36 -7.75 -6.40
N TYR A 11 -0.02 -6.99 -5.37
CA TYR A 11 -1.41 -6.62 -5.10
C TYR A 11 -2.01 -5.80 -6.25
N VAL A 12 -1.31 -4.77 -6.73
CA VAL A 12 -1.77 -3.94 -7.86
C VAL A 12 -1.90 -4.78 -9.13
N ASP A 13 -0.96 -5.69 -9.39
CA ASP A 13 -1.02 -6.60 -10.52
C ASP A 13 -2.20 -7.58 -10.41
N ALA A 14 -2.47 -8.11 -9.22
CA ALA A 14 -3.63 -8.95 -8.96
C ALA A 14 -4.94 -8.18 -9.14
N LEU A 15 -5.00 -6.92 -8.69
CA LEU A 15 -6.15 -6.04 -8.86
C LEU A 15 -6.42 -5.76 -10.35
N LEU A 16 -5.40 -5.40 -11.12
CA LEU A 16 -5.53 -5.16 -12.56
C LEU A 16 -6.10 -6.37 -13.29
N LYS A 17 -5.64 -7.57 -12.93
CA LYS A 17 -6.19 -8.82 -13.47
C LYS A 17 -7.65 -9.02 -13.10
N ASP A 18 -7.97 -8.85 -11.83
CA ASP A 18 -9.32 -9.04 -11.31
C ASP A 18 -10.35 -8.07 -11.92
N ILE A 19 -9.94 -6.87 -12.32
CA ILE A 19 -10.80 -5.89 -13.02
C ILE A 19 -10.77 -6.02 -14.55
N GLY A 20 -10.14 -7.07 -15.11
CA GLY A 20 -10.10 -7.32 -16.56
C GLY A 20 -9.11 -6.45 -17.34
N LEU A 21 -8.14 -5.84 -16.65
CA LEU A 21 -7.06 -5.03 -17.22
C LEU A 21 -5.71 -5.77 -17.17
N GLU A 22 -5.70 -7.10 -17.27
CA GLU A 22 -4.48 -7.90 -17.36
C GLU A 22 -3.69 -7.66 -18.66
N ASP A 23 -4.38 -7.33 -19.75
CA ASP A 23 -3.81 -7.20 -21.11
C ASP A 23 -3.34 -5.77 -21.44
N LEU A 24 -3.01 -4.96 -20.42
CA LEU A 24 -2.43 -3.64 -20.65
C LEU A 24 -1.09 -3.76 -21.40
N SER A 25 -0.91 -2.92 -22.43
CA SER A 25 0.37 -2.83 -23.14
C SER A 25 1.50 -2.42 -22.19
N GLY A 26 2.76 -2.69 -22.56
CA GLY A 26 3.91 -2.30 -21.72
C GLY A 26 3.89 -0.81 -21.34
N GLU A 27 3.57 0.08 -22.30
CA GLU A 27 3.44 1.52 -22.07
C GLU A 27 2.26 1.87 -21.14
N GLN A 28 1.14 1.17 -21.24
CA GLN A 28 0.00 1.35 -20.33
C GLN A 28 0.36 0.88 -18.92
N ARG A 29 1.01 -0.27 -18.78
CA ARG A 29 1.46 -0.81 -17.49
C ARG A 29 2.44 0.14 -16.79
N GLU A 30 3.45 0.62 -17.51
CA GLU A 30 4.43 1.60 -17.01
C GLU A 30 3.77 2.90 -16.52
N ARG A 31 2.62 3.24 -17.09
CA ARG A 31 1.84 4.42 -16.68
C ARG A 31 0.94 4.14 -15.48
N TYR A 32 0.15 3.07 -15.52
CA TYR A 32 -0.93 2.83 -14.56
C TYR A 32 -0.46 2.17 -13.27
N VAL A 33 0.48 1.22 -13.33
CA VAL A 33 0.94 0.49 -12.13
C VAL A 33 1.55 1.44 -11.09
N PRO A 34 2.48 2.36 -11.43
CA PRO A 34 3.05 3.27 -10.43
C PRO A 34 2.01 4.23 -9.83
N GLN A 35 0.98 4.61 -10.61
CA GLN A 35 -0.09 5.47 -10.13
C GLN A 35 -1.00 4.74 -9.14
N LEU A 36 -1.42 3.52 -9.46
CA LEU A 36 -2.23 2.69 -8.56
C LEU A 36 -1.45 2.35 -7.29
N LEU A 37 -0.17 2.00 -7.42
CA LEU A 37 0.70 1.73 -6.29
C LEU A 37 0.76 2.94 -5.34
N ARG A 38 0.97 4.15 -5.87
CA ARG A 38 0.97 5.37 -5.07
C ARG A 38 -0.38 5.62 -4.39
N GLN A 39 -1.49 5.44 -5.11
CA GLN A 39 -2.82 5.62 -4.52
C GLN A 39 -3.11 4.64 -3.39
N VAL A 40 -2.69 3.38 -3.53
CA VAL A 40 -2.79 2.37 -2.47
C VAL A 40 -1.95 2.77 -1.26
N GLN A 41 -0.69 3.17 -1.49
CA GLN A 41 0.21 3.63 -0.42
C GLN A 41 -0.36 4.86 0.31
N ASP A 42 -0.87 5.84 -0.43
CA ASP A 42 -1.51 7.04 0.13
C ASP A 42 -2.72 6.65 0.98
N ARG A 43 -3.56 5.72 0.50
CA ARG A 43 -4.75 5.26 1.24
C ARG A 43 -4.36 4.56 2.55
N ILE A 44 -3.37 3.67 2.50
CA ILE A 44 -2.81 3.02 3.69
C ILE A 44 -2.32 4.08 4.69
N GLY A 45 -1.54 5.06 4.23
CA GLY A 45 -1.05 6.14 5.08
C GLY A 45 -2.19 6.95 5.72
N ILE A 46 -3.18 7.37 4.92
CA ILE A 46 -4.34 8.15 5.38
C ILE A 46 -5.14 7.41 6.46
N GLU A 47 -5.30 6.10 6.35
CA GLU A 47 -6.10 5.33 7.30
C GLU A 47 -5.31 4.88 8.54
N LEU A 48 -4.00 4.62 8.40
CA LEU A 48 -3.18 4.09 9.48
C LEU A 48 -2.49 5.18 10.31
N ILE A 49 -2.02 6.27 9.72
CA ILE A 49 -1.34 7.35 10.44
C ILE A 49 -2.21 7.93 11.57
N PRO A 50 -3.53 8.16 11.40
CA PRO A 50 -4.36 8.67 12.49
C PRO A 50 -4.55 7.71 13.66
N LYS A 51 -4.21 6.42 13.51
CA LYS A 51 -4.27 5.42 14.57
C LYS A 51 -3.02 5.42 15.46
N LEU A 52 -1.98 6.15 15.05
CA LEU A 52 -0.73 6.27 15.80
C LEU A 52 -0.90 7.26 16.96
N SER A 53 -0.29 6.94 18.10
CA SER A 53 -0.06 7.89 19.20
C SER A 53 1.02 8.91 18.84
N ASP A 54 1.11 10.01 19.60
CA ASP A 54 2.14 11.04 19.41
C ASP A 54 3.57 10.46 19.43
N GLU A 55 3.88 9.55 20.35
CA GLU A 55 5.19 8.87 20.41
C GLU A 55 5.47 8.00 19.17
N GLN A 56 4.43 7.38 18.61
CA GLN A 56 4.55 6.56 17.40
C GLN A 56 4.66 7.43 16.15
N LEU A 57 4.05 8.63 16.13
CA LEU A 57 4.19 9.60 15.05
C LEU A 57 5.61 10.19 14.98
N ASP A 58 6.25 10.41 16.12
CA ASP A 58 7.66 10.81 16.18
C ASP A 58 8.54 9.71 15.58
N ARG A 59 8.33 8.45 15.98
CA ARG A 59 9.04 7.29 15.41
C ARG A 59 8.79 7.09 13.92
N PHE A 60 7.56 7.29 13.47
CA PHE A 60 7.22 7.27 12.05
C PHE A 60 8.02 8.33 11.30
N SER A 61 8.10 9.54 11.85
CA SER A 61 8.86 10.66 11.26
C SER A 61 10.36 10.35 11.20
N ASP A 62 10.91 9.74 12.25
CA ASP A 62 12.32 9.30 12.26
C ASP A 62 12.59 8.26 11.17
N LEU A 63 11.74 7.23 11.06
CA LEU A 63 11.86 6.19 10.02
C LEU A 63 11.71 6.76 8.61
N ALA A 64 10.80 7.72 8.42
CA ALA A 64 10.57 8.39 7.13
C ALA A 64 11.73 9.30 6.69
N ASN A 65 12.43 9.92 7.66
CA ASN A 65 13.58 10.77 7.38
C ASN A 65 14.89 9.99 7.25
N ASP A 66 14.94 8.75 7.73
CA ASP A 66 16.06 7.85 7.48
C ASP A 66 15.94 7.21 6.10
N ASN A 67 16.67 7.77 5.15
CA ASN A 67 16.77 7.27 3.76
C ASN A 67 17.37 5.85 3.67
N ALA A 68 17.87 5.28 4.76
CA ALA A 68 18.39 3.92 4.84
C ALA A 68 17.49 2.96 5.65
N SER A 69 16.32 3.41 6.10
CA SER A 69 15.35 2.56 6.79
C SER A 69 15.04 1.30 5.97
N SER A 70 15.21 0.14 6.58
CA SER A 70 14.93 -1.14 5.92
C SER A 70 13.43 -1.43 5.89
N ASN A 71 13.01 -2.24 4.92
CA ASN A 71 11.66 -2.79 4.85
C ASN A 71 11.23 -3.53 6.11
N GLU A 72 12.17 -4.22 6.76
CA GLU A 72 11.93 -4.92 8.03
C GLU A 72 11.65 -3.93 9.17
N ALA A 73 12.39 -2.82 9.24
CA ALA A 73 12.14 -1.76 10.23
C ALA A 73 10.74 -1.15 10.07
N TRP A 74 10.30 -0.91 8.83
CA TRP A 74 8.93 -0.45 8.56
C TRP A 74 7.88 -1.47 8.97
N LYS A 75 8.09 -2.74 8.64
CA LYS A 75 7.17 -3.82 9.01
C LYS A 75 7.04 -3.95 10.53
N ASP A 76 8.18 -3.96 11.23
CA ASP A 76 8.21 -4.04 12.69
C ASP A 76 7.55 -2.83 13.34
N PHE A 77 7.76 -1.63 12.78
CA PHE A 77 7.07 -0.42 13.23
C PHE A 77 5.56 -0.57 13.15
N TRP A 78 5.03 -0.99 11.99
CA TRP A 78 3.59 -1.11 11.81
C TRP A 78 2.96 -2.18 12.69
N LEU A 79 3.56 -3.38 12.75
CA LEU A 79 3.08 -4.48 13.59
C LEU A 79 3.12 -4.16 15.09
N SER A 80 4.12 -3.39 15.53
CA SER A 80 4.22 -2.97 16.93
C SER A 80 3.33 -1.78 17.27
N SER A 81 2.99 -0.95 16.28
CA SER A 81 2.27 0.31 16.52
C SER A 81 0.75 0.18 16.43
N ILE A 82 0.26 -0.71 15.57
CA ILE A 82 -1.16 -0.88 15.30
C ILE A 82 -1.56 -2.30 15.68
N PRO A 83 -2.32 -2.49 16.77
CA PRO A 83 -2.95 -3.77 17.06
C PRO A 83 -3.81 -4.18 15.87
N ASP A 84 -3.72 -5.44 15.45
CA ASP A 84 -4.45 -5.97 14.29
C ASP A 84 -4.07 -5.32 12.94
N PHE A 85 -2.83 -4.84 12.80
CA PHE A 85 -2.32 -4.22 11.55
C PHE A 85 -2.67 -5.01 10.29
N ASP A 86 -2.48 -6.34 10.29
CA ASP A 86 -2.76 -7.17 9.12
C ASP A 86 -4.25 -7.12 8.71
N GLN A 87 -5.17 -7.08 9.69
CA GLN A 87 -6.62 -7.03 9.44
C GLN A 87 -7.03 -5.64 8.92
N GLU A 88 -6.44 -4.58 9.45
CA GLU A 88 -6.65 -3.22 8.94
C GLU A 88 -6.11 -3.07 7.53
N LEU A 89 -4.91 -3.59 7.26
CA LEU A 89 -4.33 -3.58 5.92
C LEU A 89 -5.20 -4.35 4.93
N GLU A 90 -5.66 -5.55 5.29
CA GLU A 90 -6.57 -6.33 4.45
C GLU A 90 -7.88 -5.58 4.18
N ARG A 91 -8.47 -4.94 5.19
CA ARG A 91 -9.68 -4.11 5.03
C ARG A 91 -9.44 -2.97 4.04
N ILE A 92 -8.37 -2.20 4.23
CA ILE A 92 -8.02 -1.05 3.37
C ILE A 92 -7.84 -1.51 1.92
N LEU A 93 -7.09 -2.58 1.70
CA LEU A 93 -6.85 -3.13 0.37
C LEU A 93 -8.17 -3.64 -0.25
N SER A 94 -9.00 -4.36 0.51
CA SER A 94 -10.29 -4.84 0.00
C SER A 94 -11.24 -3.71 -0.36
N GLU A 95 -11.28 -2.63 0.43
CA GLU A 95 -12.08 -1.43 0.12
C GLU A 95 -11.56 -0.74 -1.14
N PHE A 96 -10.24 -0.54 -1.25
CA PHE A 96 -9.63 0.02 -2.44
C PHE A 96 -9.94 -0.81 -3.70
N ALA A 97 -9.82 -2.13 -3.62
CA ALA A 97 -10.14 -3.02 -4.74
C ALA A 97 -11.60 -2.87 -5.18
N LYS A 98 -12.53 -2.77 -4.22
CA LYS A 98 -13.95 -2.56 -4.50
C LYS A 98 -14.21 -1.21 -5.17
N GLU A 99 -13.63 -0.13 -4.64
CA GLU A 99 -13.73 1.21 -5.23
C GLU A 99 -13.14 1.25 -6.66
N ALA A 100 -11.96 0.63 -6.86
CA ALA A 100 -11.32 0.52 -8.16
C ALA A 100 -12.18 -0.24 -9.17
N ARG A 101 -12.84 -1.34 -8.76
CA ARG A 101 -13.82 -2.05 -9.59
C ARG A 101 -14.97 -1.15 -10.00
N GLU A 102 -15.60 -0.45 -9.06
CA GLU A 102 -16.76 0.42 -9.35
C GLU A 102 -16.43 1.55 -10.33
N ILE A 103 -15.20 2.07 -10.29
CA ILE A 103 -14.75 3.17 -11.15
C ILE A 103 -14.27 2.67 -12.53
N LEU A 104 -13.58 1.52 -12.56
CA LEU A 104 -12.89 1.02 -13.75
C LEU A 104 -13.65 -0.10 -14.47
N SER A 105 -14.69 -0.68 -13.88
CA SER A 105 -15.57 -1.63 -14.57
C SER A 105 -16.33 -0.88 -15.66
N VAL A 106 -16.01 -1.21 -16.92
CA VAL A 106 -16.65 -0.68 -18.13
C VAL A 106 -17.83 -1.57 -18.54
#